data_AF-A0A935VUV2-F1
#
_entry.id   AF-A0A935VUV2-F1
#
_cell.length_a   1.000
_cell.length_b   1.000
_cell.length_c   1.000
_cell.angle_alpha   90.00
_cell.angle_beta   90.00
_cell.angle_gamma   90.00
#
_symmetry.space_group_name_H-M   'P 1'
#
loop_
_entity.id
_entity.type
_entity.pdbx_description
1 polymer ?
#
loop_
_entity_poly.entity_id
_entity_poly.type
_entity_poly.pdbx_seq_one_letter_code
_entity_poly.pdbx_strand_id
1 'polypeptide(L)'
;MSEESERQAMVDRFEFFAAILLGLAAICTALSSFQGGLWDGKQAEAYGKANTEATAAAAERAKAIVEMSKDAQIEITAYQLIEEGLNTVDSNPSVAASSFRIASYLYTRQISDAGYKALGLPPEVRKNDDEDDEKTETLKSELLDKASELDLVDNQTYQKEMMAKADELNTQSAATFKEGNDANEMGDKFELANVMFAVAMFFMGIALVFKTDIKWKVLIAGGVMLVVPFVYTLTLKWTF
;
A
#
# COMPACT_ATOMS: atom_id res chain seq x y z
N MET A 1 -44.72 35.40 47.43
CA MET A 1 -44.66 35.11 45.98
C MET A 1 -45.82 34.18 45.69
N SER A 2 -46.66 34.43 44.68
CA SER A 2 -47.76 33.52 44.33
C SER A 2 -47.22 32.26 43.64
N GLU A 3 -47.87 31.10 43.84
CA GLU A 3 -47.48 29.81 43.23
C GLU A 3 -47.37 29.89 41.69
N GLU A 4 -48.14 30.77 41.06
CA GLU A 4 -48.16 31.01 39.62
C GLU A 4 -46.87 31.69 39.12
N SER A 5 -46.33 32.63 39.90
CA SER A 5 -45.05 33.31 39.60
C SER A 5 -43.85 32.36 39.71
N GLU A 6 -43.87 31.43 40.66
CA GLU A 6 -42.80 30.43 40.83
C GLU A 6 -42.81 29.39 39.69
N ARG A 7 -43.99 28.94 39.26
CA ARG A 7 -44.14 28.03 38.12
C ARG A 7 -43.62 28.66 36.82
N GLN A 8 -43.96 29.91 36.55
CA GLN A 8 -43.52 30.62 35.35
C GLN A 8 -41.98 30.72 35.30
N ALA A 9 -41.36 31.14 36.40
CA ALA A 9 -39.89 31.27 36.49
C ALA A 9 -39.16 29.92 36.38
N MET A 10 -39.75 28.82 36.86
CA MET A 10 -39.18 27.47 36.71
C MET A 10 -39.23 26.96 35.27
N VAL A 11 -40.30 27.31 34.53
CA VAL A 11 -40.43 26.99 33.10
C VAL A 11 -39.36 27.73 32.28
N ASP A 12 -39.19 29.03 32.49
CA ASP A 12 -38.16 29.83 31.81
C ASP A 12 -36.74 29.29 32.04
N ARG A 13 -36.42 28.89 33.27
CA ARG A 13 -35.12 28.29 33.60
C ARG A 13 -34.91 26.96 32.88
N PHE A 14 -35.94 26.10 32.88
CA PHE A 14 -35.86 24.81 32.20
C PHE A 14 -35.62 24.96 30.70
N GLU A 15 -36.37 25.84 30.03
CA GLU A 15 -36.24 26.08 28.59
C GLU A 15 -34.84 26.62 28.25
N PHE A 16 -34.32 27.52 29.07
CA PHE A 16 -32.95 28.04 28.91
C PHE A 16 -31.89 26.94 29.00
N PHE A 17 -31.93 26.09 30.04
CA PHE A 17 -30.95 25.00 30.19
C PHE A 17 -31.08 23.94 29.10
N ALA A 18 -32.32 23.59 28.73
CA ALA A 18 -32.56 22.62 27.66
C ALA A 18 -32.03 23.15 26.31
N ALA A 19 -32.26 24.42 26.00
CA ALA A 19 -31.74 25.05 24.79
C ALA A 19 -30.21 25.06 24.75
N ILE A 20 -29.55 25.36 25.88
CA ILE A 20 -28.08 25.31 25.97
C ILE A 20 -27.55 23.91 25.73
N LEU A 21 -28.09 22.90 26.42
CA LEU A 21 -27.61 21.52 26.29
C LEU A 21 -27.81 20.97 24.88
N LEU A 22 -28.98 21.23 24.26
CA LEU A 22 -29.23 20.87 22.87
C LEU A 22 -28.29 21.60 21.91
N GLY A 23 -28.02 22.89 22.13
CA GLY A 23 -27.07 23.66 21.33
C GLY A 23 -25.64 23.13 21.42
N LEU A 24 -25.17 22.81 22.64
CA LEU A 24 -23.85 22.19 22.86
C LEU A 24 -23.75 20.83 22.16
N ALA A 25 -24.79 20.01 22.27
CA ALA A 25 -24.85 18.73 21.61
C ALA A 25 -24.81 18.84 20.08
N ALA A 26 -25.51 19.82 19.51
CA ALA A 26 -25.47 20.11 18.08
C ALA A 26 -24.07 20.54 17.62
N ILE A 27 -23.36 21.37 18.40
CA ILE A 27 -21.96 21.74 18.11
C ILE A 27 -21.05 20.50 18.16
N CYS A 28 -21.18 19.65 19.19
CA CYS A 28 -20.36 18.45 19.31
C CYS A 28 -20.62 17.45 18.17
N THR A 29 -21.89 17.32 17.74
CA THR A 29 -22.32 16.54 16.56
C THR A 29 -21.63 17.07 15.31
N ALA A 30 -21.70 18.39 15.07
CA ALA A 30 -21.06 19.03 13.91
C ALA A 30 -19.53 18.85 13.92
N LEU A 31 -18.88 19.00 15.08
CA LEU A 31 -17.44 18.79 15.22
C LEU A 31 -17.03 17.34 14.96
N SER A 32 -17.81 16.38 15.46
CA SER A 32 -17.55 14.95 15.25
C SER A 32 -17.72 14.57 13.79
N SER A 33 -18.78 15.04 13.14
CA SER A 33 -19.01 14.83 11.70
C SER A 33 -17.90 15.45 10.85
N PHE A 34 -17.45 16.67 11.19
CA PHE A 34 -16.34 17.32 10.50
C PHE A 34 -15.03 16.54 10.66
N GLN A 35 -14.71 16.08 11.87
CA GLN A 35 -13.53 15.26 12.11
C GLN A 35 -13.58 13.92 11.38
N GLY A 36 -14.73 13.23 11.39
CA GLY A 36 -14.95 12.01 10.61
C GLY A 36 -14.65 12.23 9.13
N GLY A 37 -15.23 13.27 8.52
CA GLY A 37 -15.00 13.59 7.12
C GLY A 37 -13.53 13.94 6.77
N LEU A 38 -12.76 14.52 7.71
CA LEU A 38 -11.32 14.75 7.51
C LEU A 38 -10.52 13.44 7.52
N TRP A 39 -10.89 12.49 8.37
CA TRP A 39 -10.29 11.16 8.41
C TRP A 39 -10.65 10.33 7.17
N ASP A 40 -11.90 10.39 6.72
CA ASP A 40 -12.34 9.77 5.45
C ASP A 40 -11.55 10.31 4.27
N GLY A 41 -11.27 11.61 4.25
CA GLY A 41 -10.41 12.23 3.24
C GLY A 41 -8.99 11.65 3.23
N LYS A 42 -8.37 11.52 4.41
CA LYS A 42 -7.03 10.92 4.56
C LYS A 42 -7.00 9.44 4.15
N GLN A 43 -8.03 8.69 4.53
CA GLN A 43 -8.21 7.31 4.12
C GLN A 43 -8.31 7.18 2.60
N ALA A 44 -9.17 8.00 1.96
CA ALA A 44 -9.38 7.95 0.52
C ALA A 44 -8.09 8.29 -0.24
N GLU A 45 -7.33 9.28 0.23
CA GLU A 45 -6.01 9.61 -0.32
C GLU A 45 -5.02 8.45 -0.18
N ALA A 46 -4.91 7.87 1.02
CA ALA A 46 -4.01 6.75 1.29
C ALA A 46 -4.37 5.53 0.45
N TYR A 47 -5.64 5.15 0.33
CA TYR A 47 -6.06 4.06 -0.54
C TYR A 47 -5.84 4.34 -2.02
N GLY A 48 -6.05 5.58 -2.47
CA GLY A 48 -5.74 5.99 -3.85
C GLY A 48 -4.25 5.84 -4.16
N LYS A 49 -3.38 6.27 -3.24
CA LYS A 49 -1.93 6.13 -3.36
C LYS A 49 -1.50 4.65 -3.30
N ALA A 50 -1.99 3.88 -2.33
CA ALA A 50 -1.69 2.46 -2.19
C ALA A 50 -2.08 1.66 -3.44
N ASN A 51 -3.23 1.95 -4.06
CA ASN A 51 -3.66 1.31 -5.31
C ASN A 51 -2.75 1.66 -6.50
N THR A 52 -2.26 2.90 -6.56
CA THR A 52 -1.31 3.32 -7.58
C THR A 52 0.03 2.58 -7.41
N GLU A 53 0.53 2.49 -6.18
CA GLU A 53 1.74 1.74 -5.83
C GLU A 53 1.59 0.24 -6.12
N ALA A 54 0.44 -0.36 -5.79
CA ALA A 54 0.14 -1.76 -6.09
C ALA A 54 0.12 -2.03 -7.61
N THR A 55 -0.44 -1.11 -8.39
CA THR A 55 -0.45 -1.21 -9.86
C THR A 55 0.96 -1.13 -10.42
N ALA A 56 1.80 -0.23 -9.90
CA ALA A 56 3.20 -0.13 -10.27
C ALA A 56 3.98 -1.41 -9.89
N ALA A 57 3.76 -1.95 -8.69
CA ALA A 57 4.36 -3.20 -8.24
C ALA A 57 3.98 -4.37 -9.17
N ALA A 58 2.70 -4.48 -9.55
CA ALA A 58 2.24 -5.51 -10.47
C ALA A 58 2.86 -5.36 -11.87
N ALA A 59 3.00 -4.13 -12.37
CA ALA A 59 3.64 -3.86 -13.65
C ALA A 59 5.13 -4.24 -13.64
N GLU A 60 5.88 -3.87 -12.59
CA GLU A 60 7.29 -4.25 -12.46
C GLU A 60 7.46 -5.76 -12.28
N ARG A 61 6.57 -6.42 -11.53
CA ARG A 61 6.55 -7.88 -11.40
C ARG A 61 6.32 -8.57 -12.75
N ALA A 62 5.36 -8.08 -13.53
CA ALA A 62 5.09 -8.63 -14.85
C ALA A 62 6.29 -8.47 -15.80
N LYS A 63 6.96 -7.31 -15.78
CA LYS A 63 8.21 -7.09 -16.53
C LYS A 63 9.28 -8.09 -16.11
N ALA A 64 9.52 -8.25 -14.82
CA ALA A 64 10.50 -9.19 -14.29
C ALA A 64 10.21 -10.64 -14.72
N ILE A 65 8.94 -11.08 -14.67
CA ILE A 65 8.55 -12.43 -15.13
C ILE A 65 8.82 -12.61 -16.64
N VAL A 66 8.49 -11.61 -17.46
CA VAL A 66 8.73 -11.66 -18.91
C VAL A 66 10.22 -11.71 -19.21
N GLU A 67 11.02 -10.90 -18.53
CA GLU A 67 12.47 -10.85 -18.70
C GLU A 67 13.14 -12.14 -18.21
N MET A 68 12.72 -12.69 -17.06
CA MET A 68 13.18 -14.00 -16.60
C MET A 68 12.82 -15.13 -17.58
N SER A 69 11.63 -15.08 -18.19
CA SER A 69 11.22 -16.07 -19.19
C SER A 69 12.04 -15.96 -20.49
N LYS A 70 12.42 -14.73 -20.87
CA LYS A 70 13.33 -14.48 -22.00
C LYS A 70 14.73 -15.04 -21.68
N ASP A 71 15.25 -14.77 -20.49
CA ASP A 71 16.56 -15.24 -20.05
C ASP A 71 16.63 -16.78 -19.98
N ALA A 72 15.57 -17.43 -19.50
CA ALA A 72 15.47 -18.88 -19.52
C ALA A 72 15.52 -19.46 -20.95
N GLN A 73 14.85 -18.82 -21.92
CA GLN A 73 14.94 -19.25 -23.32
C GLN A 73 16.33 -19.03 -23.92
N ILE A 74 16.98 -17.92 -23.54
CA ILE A 74 18.36 -17.62 -23.94
C ILE A 74 19.32 -18.66 -23.40
N GLU A 75 19.20 -19.01 -22.13
CA GLU A 75 20.01 -20.05 -21.49
C GLU A 75 19.83 -21.39 -22.18
N ILE A 76 18.59 -21.86 -22.40
CA ILE A 76 18.32 -23.12 -23.12
C ILE A 76 18.97 -23.11 -24.51
N THR A 77 18.84 -22.02 -25.24
CA THR A 77 19.40 -21.89 -26.60
C THR A 77 20.93 -21.86 -26.57
N ALA A 78 21.52 -21.13 -25.63
CA ALA A 78 22.97 -21.06 -25.46
C ALA A 78 23.54 -22.42 -25.05
N TYR A 79 22.88 -23.13 -24.13
CA TYR A 79 23.23 -24.49 -23.73
C TYR A 79 23.34 -25.42 -24.95
N GLN A 80 22.32 -25.43 -25.81
CA GLN A 80 22.32 -26.25 -27.04
C GLN A 80 23.50 -25.93 -27.98
N LEU A 81 23.84 -24.64 -28.14
CA LEU A 81 24.95 -24.19 -28.98
C LEU A 81 26.32 -24.54 -28.37
N ILE A 82 26.44 -24.46 -27.05
CA ILE A 82 27.67 -24.82 -26.33
C ILE A 82 27.92 -26.32 -26.49
N GLU A 83 26.90 -27.15 -26.25
CA GLU A 83 26.95 -28.59 -26.47
C GLU A 83 27.29 -28.95 -27.92
N GLU A 84 26.68 -28.29 -28.91
CA GLU A 84 27.05 -28.49 -30.33
C GLU A 84 28.51 -28.15 -30.58
N GLY A 85 28.99 -27.03 -30.02
CA GLY A 85 30.37 -26.60 -30.15
C GLY A 85 31.36 -27.59 -29.54
N LEU A 86 31.06 -28.11 -28.35
CA LEU A 86 31.87 -29.12 -27.66
C LEU A 86 31.90 -30.44 -28.45
N ASN A 87 30.76 -30.89 -28.97
CA ASN A 87 30.66 -32.15 -29.71
C ASN A 87 31.31 -32.10 -31.11
N THR A 88 31.45 -30.92 -31.70
CA THR A 88 31.99 -30.74 -33.06
C THR A 88 33.41 -30.18 -33.09
N VAL A 89 34.02 -29.85 -31.94
CA VAL A 89 35.33 -29.18 -31.88
C VAL A 89 36.44 -29.94 -32.62
N ASP A 90 36.45 -31.27 -32.53
CA ASP A 90 37.47 -32.12 -33.18
C ASP A 90 37.12 -32.49 -34.63
N SER A 91 35.82 -32.62 -34.93
CA SER A 91 35.33 -33.14 -36.21
C SER A 91 35.02 -32.05 -37.24
N ASN A 92 34.57 -30.87 -36.80
CA ASN A 92 34.26 -29.72 -37.62
C ASN A 92 34.49 -28.38 -36.86
N PRO A 93 35.76 -27.92 -36.80
CA PRO A 93 36.13 -26.74 -36.00
C PRO A 93 35.42 -25.44 -36.40
N SER A 94 35.01 -25.31 -37.67
CA SER A 94 34.30 -24.13 -38.17
C SER A 94 32.89 -24.01 -37.57
N VAL A 95 32.17 -25.14 -37.47
CA VAL A 95 30.86 -25.20 -36.82
C VAL A 95 31.01 -24.89 -35.33
N ALA A 96 31.98 -25.51 -34.66
CA ALA A 96 32.24 -25.28 -33.25
C ALA A 96 32.50 -23.80 -32.93
N ALA A 97 33.37 -23.15 -33.71
CA ALA A 97 33.66 -21.73 -33.57
C ALA A 97 32.41 -20.86 -33.77
N SER A 98 31.53 -21.21 -34.71
CA SER A 98 30.29 -20.48 -34.93
C SER A 98 29.32 -20.65 -33.76
N SER A 99 29.13 -21.88 -33.24
CA SER A 99 28.20 -22.14 -32.14
C SER A 99 28.66 -21.43 -30.85
N PHE A 100 29.95 -21.49 -30.50
CA PHE A 100 30.50 -20.72 -29.37
C PHE A 100 30.33 -19.21 -29.53
N ARG A 101 30.54 -18.67 -30.74
CA ARG A 101 30.33 -17.24 -31.01
C ARG A 101 28.87 -16.83 -30.82
N ILE A 102 27.91 -17.64 -31.25
CA ILE A 102 26.49 -17.35 -31.09
C ILE A 102 26.09 -17.46 -29.61
N ALA A 103 26.53 -18.49 -28.89
CA ALA A 103 26.30 -18.61 -27.45
C ALA A 103 26.88 -17.41 -26.68
N SER A 104 28.11 -17.01 -27.02
CA SER A 104 28.72 -15.81 -26.45
C SER A 104 27.90 -14.55 -26.74
N TYR A 105 27.33 -14.40 -27.94
CA TYR A 105 26.46 -13.26 -28.28
C TYR A 105 25.17 -13.25 -27.44
N LEU A 106 24.56 -14.41 -27.26
CA LEU A 106 23.34 -14.57 -26.44
C LEU A 106 23.59 -14.13 -24.99
N TYR A 107 24.66 -14.60 -24.36
CA TYR A 107 25.00 -14.19 -23.00
C TYR A 107 25.48 -12.75 -22.91
N THR A 108 26.34 -12.29 -23.80
CA THR A 108 26.93 -10.94 -23.66
C THR A 108 25.99 -9.81 -24.06
N ARG A 109 24.91 -10.09 -24.81
CA ARG A 109 24.02 -9.04 -25.35
C ARG A 109 22.53 -9.24 -25.10
N GLN A 110 22.04 -10.48 -24.99
CA GLN A 110 20.60 -10.71 -24.93
C GLN A 110 20.08 -11.01 -23.54
N ILE A 111 20.86 -11.66 -22.69
CA ILE A 111 20.47 -11.98 -21.32
C ILE A 111 20.43 -10.71 -20.46
N SER A 112 19.60 -10.68 -19.42
CA SER A 112 19.60 -9.56 -18.46
C SER A 112 20.93 -9.45 -17.72
N ASP A 113 21.21 -8.27 -17.15
CA ASP A 113 22.42 -8.07 -16.34
C ASP A 113 22.44 -8.95 -15.10
N ALA A 114 21.28 -9.13 -14.45
CA ALA A 114 21.14 -10.03 -13.32
C ALA A 114 21.41 -11.48 -13.73
N GLY A 115 20.94 -11.89 -14.91
CA GLY A 115 21.21 -13.21 -15.48
C GLY A 115 22.68 -13.42 -15.80
N TYR A 116 23.32 -12.45 -16.45
CA TYR A 116 24.75 -12.48 -16.78
C TYR A 116 25.63 -12.63 -15.54
N LYS A 117 25.34 -11.84 -14.51
CA LYS A 117 26.02 -11.88 -13.21
C LYS A 117 25.82 -13.22 -12.50
N ALA A 118 24.61 -13.77 -12.57
CA ALA A 118 24.27 -15.05 -11.96
C ALA A 118 24.98 -16.24 -12.64
N LEU A 119 25.30 -16.14 -13.93
CA LEU A 119 26.14 -17.09 -14.66
C LEU A 119 27.64 -16.99 -14.32
N GLY A 120 28.05 -16.05 -13.47
CA GLY A 120 29.45 -15.89 -13.05
C GLY A 120 30.39 -15.48 -14.17
N LEU A 121 29.85 -14.88 -15.24
CA LEU A 121 30.62 -14.48 -16.42
C LEU A 121 31.45 -13.22 -16.14
N PRO A 122 32.64 -13.06 -16.75
CA PRO A 122 33.52 -11.93 -16.48
C PRO A 122 32.90 -10.60 -16.95
N PRO A 123 32.77 -9.59 -16.07
CA PRO A 123 32.12 -8.32 -16.41
C PRO A 123 32.81 -7.56 -17.54
N GLU A 124 34.09 -7.81 -17.79
CA GLU A 124 34.89 -7.18 -18.84
C GLU A 124 34.37 -7.50 -20.25
N VAL A 125 33.67 -8.63 -20.41
CA VAL A 125 33.13 -9.10 -21.68
C VAL A 125 31.66 -8.68 -21.86
N ARG A 126 31.02 -8.13 -20.81
CA ARG A 126 29.69 -7.54 -20.90
C ARG A 126 29.83 -6.17 -21.57
N LYS A 127 29.41 -6.07 -22.83
CA LYS A 127 29.37 -4.78 -23.52
C LYS A 127 28.21 -3.94 -23.00
N ASN A 128 28.52 -2.71 -22.59
CA ASN A 128 27.55 -1.62 -22.49
C ASN A 128 27.27 -1.10 -23.91
N ASP A 129 26.04 -0.69 -24.19
CA ASP A 129 25.55 -0.28 -25.51
C ASP A 129 26.28 0.94 -26.13
N ASP A 130 27.28 1.51 -25.44
CA ASP A 130 27.93 2.79 -25.77
C ASP A 130 29.28 2.69 -26.51
N GLU A 131 29.86 1.50 -26.72
CA GLU A 131 31.20 1.37 -27.34
C GLU A 131 31.20 0.63 -28.68
N ASP A 132 31.39 1.43 -29.73
CA ASP A 132 31.62 1.11 -31.16
C ASP A 132 32.97 0.39 -31.39
N ASP A 133 33.34 -0.55 -30.52
CA ASP A 133 34.59 -1.30 -30.63
C ASP A 133 34.40 -2.59 -31.44
N GLU A 134 34.99 -2.63 -32.63
CA GLU A 134 35.04 -3.76 -33.57
C GLU A 134 35.62 -5.05 -32.98
N LYS A 135 36.22 -5.02 -31.79
CA LYS A 135 36.71 -6.21 -31.08
C LYS A 135 35.63 -6.74 -30.16
N THR A 136 34.82 -7.64 -30.70
CA THR A 136 33.93 -8.48 -29.89
C THR A 136 34.81 -9.49 -29.17
N GLU A 137 35.26 -9.22 -27.94
CA GLU A 137 35.85 -10.27 -27.12
C GLU A 137 34.78 -11.35 -26.93
N THR A 138 35.00 -12.49 -27.56
CA THR A 138 34.11 -13.65 -27.43
C THR A 138 34.47 -14.40 -26.16
N LEU A 139 33.47 -14.76 -25.36
CA LEU A 139 33.65 -15.66 -24.23
C LEU A 139 34.34 -16.94 -24.73
N LYS A 140 35.43 -17.32 -24.05
CA LYS A 140 36.16 -18.56 -24.35
C LYS A 140 35.23 -19.76 -24.10
N SER A 141 35.40 -20.84 -24.87
CA SER A 141 34.61 -22.06 -24.74
C SER A 141 34.62 -22.61 -23.30
N GLU A 142 35.73 -22.52 -22.58
CA GLU A 142 35.85 -22.92 -21.17
C GLU A 142 34.94 -22.13 -20.22
N LEU A 143 34.68 -20.85 -20.50
CA LEU A 143 33.79 -20.02 -19.69
C LEU A 143 32.32 -20.30 -20.03
N LEU A 144 32.05 -20.56 -21.31
CA LEU A 144 30.73 -20.97 -21.78
C LEU A 144 30.31 -22.32 -21.17
N ASP A 145 31.22 -23.30 -21.19
CA ASP A 145 31.02 -24.63 -20.59
C ASP A 145 30.68 -24.54 -19.08
N LYS A 146 31.46 -23.77 -18.33
CA LYS A 146 31.17 -23.51 -16.91
C LYS A 146 29.85 -22.79 -16.67
N ALA A 147 29.51 -21.83 -17.53
CA ALA A 147 28.24 -21.12 -17.41
C ALA A 147 27.05 -22.05 -17.71
N SER A 148 27.19 -23.01 -18.63
CA SER A 148 26.14 -24.00 -18.90
C SER A 148 25.91 -25.02 -17.78
N GLU A 149 26.83 -25.16 -16.83
CA GLU A 149 26.63 -26.00 -15.64
C GLU A 149 25.73 -25.33 -14.58
N LEU A 150 25.50 -24.02 -14.69
CA LEU A 150 24.67 -23.25 -13.77
C LEU A 150 23.22 -23.25 -14.25
N ASP A 151 22.29 -23.50 -13.34
CA ASP A 151 20.86 -23.33 -13.58
C ASP A 151 20.45 -21.91 -13.18
N LEU A 152 20.21 -21.07 -14.19
CA LEU A 152 19.80 -19.69 -13.97
C LEU A 152 18.38 -19.60 -13.43
N VAL A 153 17.49 -20.49 -13.88
CA VAL A 153 16.07 -20.50 -13.50
C VAL A 153 15.92 -20.77 -12.00
N ASP A 154 16.70 -21.70 -11.44
CA ASP A 154 16.67 -22.04 -10.01
C ASP A 154 17.57 -21.15 -9.13
N ASN A 155 18.29 -20.18 -9.72
CA ASN A 155 19.15 -19.27 -8.97
C ASN A 155 18.35 -18.28 -8.11
N GLN A 156 18.26 -18.53 -6.81
CA GLN A 156 17.51 -17.68 -5.86
C GLN A 156 18.01 -16.23 -5.81
N THR A 157 19.31 -16.00 -5.98
CA THR A 157 19.88 -14.64 -5.95
C THR A 157 19.41 -13.85 -7.17
N TYR A 158 19.45 -14.49 -8.34
CA TYR A 158 18.92 -13.94 -9.57
C TYR A 158 17.42 -13.62 -9.48
N GLN A 159 16.59 -14.59 -9.06
CA GLN A 159 15.14 -14.38 -8.91
C GLN A 159 14.84 -13.20 -7.97
N LYS A 160 15.58 -13.10 -6.87
CA LYS A 160 15.41 -12.01 -5.90
C LYS A 160 15.83 -10.66 -6.48
N GLU A 161 16.94 -10.60 -7.22
CA GLU A 161 17.42 -9.37 -7.88
C GLU A 161 16.39 -8.89 -8.91
N MET A 162 15.84 -9.80 -9.72
CA MET A 162 14.80 -9.51 -10.70
C MET A 162 13.50 -8.99 -10.07
N MET A 163 13.11 -9.54 -8.92
CA MET A 163 11.86 -9.16 -8.23
C MET A 163 12.02 -7.99 -7.25
N ALA A 164 13.25 -7.57 -6.95
CA ALA A 164 13.55 -6.62 -5.87
C ALA A 164 12.71 -5.35 -5.93
N LYS A 165 12.60 -4.74 -7.12
CA LYS A 165 11.85 -3.50 -7.31
C LYS A 165 10.34 -3.69 -7.15
N ALA A 166 9.80 -4.82 -7.62
CA ALA A 166 8.39 -5.14 -7.45
C ALA A 166 8.07 -5.37 -5.96
N ASP A 167 8.94 -6.07 -5.24
CA ASP A 167 8.78 -6.35 -3.81
C ASP A 167 8.91 -5.08 -2.96
N GLU A 168 9.81 -4.16 -3.34
CA GLU A 168 9.93 -2.85 -2.72
C GLU A 168 8.63 -2.05 -2.85
N LEU A 169 8.11 -1.90 -4.07
CA LEU A 169 6.86 -1.19 -4.33
C LEU A 169 5.66 -1.85 -3.63
N ASN A 170 5.63 -3.18 -3.57
CA ASN A 170 4.59 -3.91 -2.85
C ASN A 170 4.65 -3.66 -1.34
N THR A 171 5.87 -3.59 -0.79
CA THR A 171 6.08 -3.23 0.63
C THR A 171 5.64 -1.79 0.92
N GLN A 172 5.96 -0.85 0.02
CA GLN A 172 5.48 0.54 0.11
C GLN A 172 3.95 0.61 0.05
N SER A 173 3.34 -0.07 -0.92
CA SER A 173 1.88 -0.15 -1.06
C SER A 173 1.21 -0.68 0.21
N ALA A 174 1.75 -1.75 0.81
CA ALA A 174 1.22 -2.30 2.05
C ALA A 174 1.33 -1.32 3.24
N ALA A 175 2.41 -0.55 3.33
CA ALA A 175 2.59 0.48 4.34
C ALA A 175 1.56 1.62 4.16
N THR A 176 1.40 2.13 2.95
CA THR A 176 0.41 3.17 2.61
C THR A 176 -1.02 2.67 2.85
N PHE A 177 -1.31 1.41 2.52
CA PHE A 177 -2.62 0.82 2.79
C PHE A 177 -2.92 0.76 4.29
N LYS A 178 -1.90 0.44 5.10
CA LYS A 178 -2.03 0.47 6.56
C LYS A 178 -2.33 1.88 7.08
N GLU A 179 -1.70 2.92 6.52
CA GLU A 179 -2.04 4.31 6.88
C GLU A 179 -3.52 4.62 6.58
N GLY A 180 -4.05 4.11 5.46
CA GLY A 180 -5.47 4.22 5.12
C GLY A 180 -6.38 3.50 6.11
N ASN A 181 -6.01 2.29 6.56
CA ASN A 181 -6.75 1.57 7.60
C ASN A 181 -6.75 2.33 8.94
N ASP A 182 -5.58 2.83 9.35
CA ASP A 182 -5.43 3.59 10.59
C ASP A 182 -6.28 4.88 10.54
N ALA A 183 -6.41 5.50 9.36
CA ALA A 183 -7.27 6.66 9.14
C ALA A 183 -8.77 6.30 9.17
N ASN A 184 -9.18 5.22 8.49
CA ASN A 184 -10.55 4.71 8.51
C ASN A 184 -11.01 4.44 9.94
N GLU A 185 -10.20 3.71 10.71
CA GLU A 185 -10.54 3.37 12.09
C GLU A 185 -10.73 4.63 12.95
N MET A 186 -9.99 5.70 12.68
CA MET A 186 -10.18 6.96 13.38
C MET A 186 -11.45 7.70 12.93
N GLY A 187 -11.76 7.69 11.62
CA GLY A 187 -13.01 8.22 11.07
C GLY A 187 -14.24 7.56 11.70
N ASP A 188 -14.25 6.22 11.73
CA ASP A 188 -15.32 5.41 12.35
C ASP A 188 -15.55 5.78 13.82
N LYS A 189 -14.50 6.10 14.57
CA LYS A 189 -14.61 6.51 15.98
C LYS A 189 -15.34 7.86 16.11
N PHE A 190 -15.11 8.80 15.21
CA PHE A 190 -15.85 10.07 15.20
C PHE A 190 -17.30 9.89 14.71
N GLU A 191 -17.55 8.98 13.77
CA GLU A 191 -18.91 8.64 13.36
C GLU A 191 -19.70 7.99 14.51
N LEU A 192 -19.08 7.10 15.29
CA LEU A 192 -19.69 6.54 16.50
C LEU A 192 -20.05 7.65 17.51
N ALA A 193 -19.16 8.61 17.74
CA ALA A 193 -19.43 9.73 18.63
C ALA A 193 -20.62 10.57 18.13
N ASN A 194 -20.71 10.79 16.82
CA ASN A 194 -21.83 11.49 16.18
C ASN A 194 -23.17 10.80 16.47
N VAL A 195 -23.24 9.46 16.33
CA VAL A 195 -24.43 8.68 16.67
C VAL A 195 -24.78 8.81 18.16
N MET A 196 -23.80 8.76 19.05
CA MET A 196 -24.02 8.93 20.49
C MET A 196 -24.54 10.32 20.85
N PHE A 197 -24.03 11.38 20.21
CA PHE A 197 -24.55 12.74 20.39
C PHE A 197 -26.00 12.86 19.88
N ALA A 198 -26.35 12.23 18.77
CA ALA A 198 -27.72 12.21 18.26
C ALA A 198 -28.68 11.54 19.24
N VAL A 199 -28.27 10.42 19.86
CA VAL A 199 -29.06 9.75 20.91
C VAL A 199 -29.24 10.66 22.13
N ALA A 200 -28.18 11.34 22.59
CA ALA A 200 -28.27 12.29 23.70
C ALA A 200 -29.22 13.46 23.38
N MET A 201 -29.10 14.05 22.18
CA MET A 201 -30.00 15.11 21.70
C MET A 201 -31.46 14.64 21.67
N PHE A 202 -31.71 13.41 21.21
CA PHE A 202 -33.06 12.86 21.15
C PHE A 202 -33.73 12.83 22.53
N PHE A 203 -33.03 12.31 23.56
CA PHE A 203 -33.56 12.28 24.93
C PHE A 203 -33.76 13.68 25.50
N MET A 204 -32.83 14.61 25.25
CA MET A 204 -32.98 16.01 25.66
C MET A 204 -34.14 16.70 24.94
N GLY A 205 -34.39 16.38 23.67
CA GLY A 205 -35.52 16.89 22.88
C GLY A 205 -36.86 16.37 23.41
N ILE A 206 -36.95 15.09 23.77
CA ILE A 206 -38.15 14.51 24.40
C ILE A 206 -38.46 15.20 25.74
N ALA A 207 -37.43 15.63 26.49
CA ALA A 207 -37.64 16.31 27.77
C ALA A 207 -38.54 17.54 27.64
N LEU A 208 -38.50 18.24 26.50
CA LEU A 208 -39.33 19.43 26.22
C LEU A 208 -40.83 19.13 26.11
N VAL A 209 -41.22 17.88 25.84
CA VAL A 209 -42.62 17.48 25.66
C VAL A 209 -43.35 17.29 27.00
N PHE A 210 -42.61 17.01 28.08
CA PHE A 210 -43.20 16.73 29.38
C PHE A 210 -43.68 18.00 30.09
N LYS A 211 -44.95 17.98 30.53
CA LYS A 211 -45.57 19.09 31.29
C LYS A 211 -45.40 18.99 32.81
N THR A 212 -44.79 17.91 33.30
CA THR A 212 -44.56 17.62 34.72
C THR A 212 -43.07 17.66 35.06
N ASP A 213 -42.72 17.53 36.34
CA ASP A 213 -41.32 17.52 36.81
C ASP A 213 -40.47 16.37 36.23
N ILE A 214 -41.10 15.40 35.57
CA ILE A 214 -40.41 14.36 34.78
C ILE A 214 -39.49 14.99 33.73
N LYS A 215 -39.82 16.19 33.20
CA LYS A 215 -39.00 16.92 32.24
C LYS A 215 -37.56 17.12 32.71
N TRP A 216 -37.35 17.45 33.99
CA TRP A 216 -36.01 17.62 34.56
C TRP A 216 -35.26 16.29 34.67
N LYS A 217 -35.94 15.21 35.06
CA LYS A 217 -35.31 13.88 35.16
C LYS A 217 -34.83 13.39 33.79
N VAL A 218 -35.64 13.57 32.75
CA VAL A 218 -35.30 13.18 31.37
C VAL A 218 -34.20 14.08 30.81
N LEU A 219 -34.26 15.39 31.06
CA LEU A 219 -33.21 16.33 30.62
C LEU A 219 -31.86 16.00 31.27
N ILE A 220 -31.84 15.71 32.57
CA ILE A 220 -30.61 15.31 33.28
C ILE A 220 -30.08 13.99 32.73
N ALA A 221 -30.95 13.01 32.48
CA ALA A 221 -30.53 11.73 31.89
C ALA A 221 -29.89 11.93 30.51
N GLY A 222 -30.50 12.75 29.64
CA GLY A 222 -29.93 13.12 28.34
C GLY A 222 -28.62 13.90 28.47
N GLY A 223 -28.52 14.81 29.43
CA GLY A 223 -27.30 15.55 29.74
C GLY A 223 -26.16 14.65 30.23
N VAL A 224 -26.43 13.64 31.06
CA VAL A 224 -25.44 12.63 31.47
C VAL A 224 -24.99 11.81 30.26
N MET A 225 -25.93 11.41 29.40
CA MET A 225 -25.59 10.72 28.14
C MET A 225 -24.72 11.58 27.21
N LEU A 226 -24.84 12.90 27.25
CA LEU A 226 -24.00 13.82 26.46
C LEU A 226 -22.54 13.81 26.91
N VAL A 227 -22.28 13.64 28.21
CA VAL A 227 -20.91 13.64 28.77
C VAL A 227 -20.08 12.47 28.23
N VAL A 228 -20.70 11.31 28.02
CA VAL A 228 -19.99 10.10 27.56
C VAL A 228 -19.32 10.30 26.18
N PRO A 229 -20.02 10.64 25.09
CA PRO A 229 -19.38 10.89 23.81
C PRO A 229 -18.47 12.12 23.84
N PHE A 230 -18.76 13.13 24.66
CA PHE A 230 -17.88 14.27 24.83
C PHE A 230 -16.51 13.88 25.40
N VAL A 231 -16.49 13.10 26.47
CA VAL A 231 -15.23 12.58 27.04
C VAL A 231 -14.54 11.65 26.05
N TYR A 232 -15.30 10.80 25.36
CA TYR A 232 -14.77 9.89 24.35
C TYR A 232 -14.05 10.64 23.22
N THR A 233 -14.64 11.68 22.62
CA THR A 233 -13.99 12.45 21.54
C THR A 233 -12.75 13.21 22.00
N LEU A 234 -12.66 13.58 23.28
CA LEU A 234 -11.44 14.16 23.85
C LEU A 234 -10.27 13.16 23.94
N THR A 235 -10.54 11.85 23.91
CA THR A 235 -9.49 10.81 23.87
C THR A 235 -9.01 10.48 22.46
N LEU A 236 -9.74 10.91 21.42
CA LEU A 236 -9.41 10.62 20.03
C LEU A 236 -8.34 11.55 19.49
N LYS A 237 -7.66 11.12 18.42
CA LYS A 237 -6.69 11.97 17.72
C LYS A 237 -7.44 12.92 16.79
N TRP A 238 -7.26 14.22 17.02
CA TRP A 238 -7.79 15.27 16.16
C TRP A 238 -6.83 15.55 15.00
N THR A 239 -7.37 16.03 13.88
CA THR A 239 -6.63 16.18 12.61
C THR A 239 -5.89 17.50 12.43
N PHE A 240 -6.10 18.49 13.32
CA PHE A 240 -5.45 19.81 13.28
C PHE A 240 -4.06 19.83 13.91
#